data_AF-A0A5C5VQJ6-F1
#
_entry.id   AF-A0A5C5VQJ6-F1
#
_cell.length_a   1.000
_cell.length_b   1.000
_cell.length_c   1.000
_cell.angle_alpha   90.00
_cell.angle_beta   90.00
_cell.angle_gamma   90.00
#
_symmetry.space_group_name_H-M   'P 1'
#
loop_
_entity.id
_entity.type
_entity.pdbx_description
1 polymer ?
#
loop_
_entity_poly.entity_id
_entity_poly.type
_entity_poly.pdbx_seq_one_letter_code
_entity_poly.pdbx_strand_id
1 'polypeptide(L)'
;MDNRKEQPAACSWSCLMIVLAAACAVSRSAEAQISFDWASIGDVGNAADTLAMTKCPSTFCTGDGTSGYGSVDYAYEITTTHVTATQYAEFLNTVDPDGTNSLGLFDSRMDTFFHPVSFLPKDAFTGALTFDAGSTVGSKYGTKAGQESFPATWVSWVSAARFVNWLSNGQGAGDTESGVYNNLPVTVSDPMPTREPGSTIFLPTDDEFYKAAYYNPTLNGGAGGYTEYGVGNAAPVVEGPSGGTTSANYAQTDGVDGPNGDTYWQNGGAFDDDLVHLTPVGSYSSATSHYGLYDVDGNSYQWLENSRPNQFNTAQDLPVFRGGSWFNGADGSGAAYRNTQFFAAGSSSLSSNYHGIRIARLAQVEVLAGDFNNDGIVDAADYTAWRDNFNAPAGTLPNDTVGGVIGQGQYDAWVANFGAMLPAASVAIPEPTSGFLVAGLLVGLGLRDRRAE
;
A
#
# COMPACT_ATOMS: atom_id res chain seq x y z
N MET A 1 47.87 76.50 -47.14
CA MET A 1 47.54 75.75 -48.37
C MET A 1 47.03 74.40 -47.89
N ASP A 2 45.85 73.88 -48.12
CA ASP A 2 44.60 74.25 -48.81
C ASP A 2 43.63 73.12 -48.35
N ASN A 3 42.63 73.40 -47.51
CA ASN A 3 41.21 73.38 -47.87
C ASN A 3 40.66 72.02 -48.38
N ARG A 4 39.83 71.31 -47.57
CA ARG A 4 38.41 70.97 -47.86
C ARG A 4 37.81 69.83 -47.00
N LYS A 5 36.48 69.91 -46.89
CA LYS A 5 35.49 69.17 -46.10
C LYS A 5 35.19 67.75 -46.63
N GLU A 6 34.68 66.86 -45.77
CA GLU A 6 33.38 66.13 -45.86
C GLU A 6 33.33 64.84 -44.98
N GLN A 7 32.21 64.61 -44.28
CA GLN A 7 31.80 63.38 -43.54
C GLN A 7 31.02 62.42 -44.49
N PRO A 8 30.39 61.26 -44.09
CA PRO A 8 30.60 60.23 -43.03
C PRO A 8 30.50 58.76 -43.59
N ALA A 9 30.82 57.72 -42.81
CA ALA A 9 30.28 56.33 -42.94
C ALA A 9 30.89 55.42 -41.83
N ALA A 10 30.12 54.96 -40.84
CA ALA A 10 29.35 53.70 -40.83
C ALA A 10 30.16 52.48 -40.33
N CYS A 11 29.82 52.08 -39.10
CA CYS A 11 29.44 50.72 -38.69
C CYS A 11 30.44 49.55 -38.90
N SER A 12 31.03 49.08 -37.80
CA SER A 12 30.86 47.70 -37.26
C SER A 12 32.13 47.25 -36.54
N TRP A 13 32.14 47.42 -35.22
CA TRP A 13 33.01 46.64 -34.33
C TRP A 13 32.20 45.42 -33.89
N SER A 14 32.51 44.25 -34.46
CA SER A 14 31.98 42.98 -33.97
C SER A 14 32.68 42.63 -32.65
N CYS A 15 32.03 42.96 -31.53
CA CYS A 15 32.34 42.37 -30.24
C CYS A 15 31.96 40.89 -30.26
N LEU A 16 32.95 40.03 -30.07
CA LEU A 16 32.78 38.61 -29.79
C LEU A 16 32.18 38.48 -28.37
N MET A 17 30.85 38.44 -28.27
CA MET A 17 30.15 38.05 -27.04
C MET A 17 30.23 36.53 -26.92
N ILE A 18 31.17 36.05 -26.10
CA ILE A 18 31.16 34.67 -25.61
C ILE A 18 29.97 34.56 -24.65
N VAL A 19 28.87 33.97 -25.11
CA VAL A 19 27.76 33.58 -24.25
C VAL A 19 28.20 32.32 -23.50
N LEU A 20 28.74 32.50 -22.29
CA LEU A 20 28.76 31.43 -21.29
C LEU A 20 27.31 31.24 -20.83
N ALA A 21 26.59 30.33 -21.48
CA ALA A 21 25.39 29.75 -20.89
C ALA A 21 25.85 28.83 -19.75
N ALA A 22 25.97 29.39 -18.54
CA ALA A 22 25.96 28.59 -17.35
C ALA A 22 24.56 27.97 -17.24
N ALA A 23 24.41 26.75 -17.78
CA ALA A 23 23.30 25.90 -17.41
C ALA A 23 23.43 25.66 -15.91
N CYS A 24 22.68 26.44 -15.14
CA CYS A 24 22.41 26.16 -13.75
C CYS A 24 21.54 24.90 -13.75
N ALA A 25 22.18 23.73 -13.90
CA ALA A 25 21.59 22.50 -13.46
C ALA A 25 21.44 22.67 -11.95
N VAL A 26 20.25 23.12 -11.55
CA VAL A 26 19.81 22.94 -10.17
C VAL A 26 19.76 21.43 -10.01
N SER A 27 20.86 20.84 -9.57
CA SER A 27 20.83 19.55 -8.91
C SER A 27 20.04 19.79 -7.62
N ARG A 28 18.70 19.74 -7.72
CA ARG A 28 17.89 19.41 -6.55
C ARG A 28 18.48 18.09 -6.09
N SER A 29 18.92 18.03 -4.84
CA SER A 29 19.12 16.72 -4.20
C SER A 29 17.86 15.92 -4.49
N ALA A 30 17.99 14.74 -5.09
CA ALA A 30 16.88 13.82 -5.12
C ALA A 30 16.52 13.56 -3.66
N GLU A 31 15.40 14.13 -3.19
CA GLU A 31 14.83 13.71 -1.92
C GLU A 31 14.61 12.21 -2.04
N ALA A 32 15.08 11.46 -1.02
CA ALA A 32 14.95 10.02 -1.02
C ALA A 32 13.47 9.69 -1.06
N GLN A 33 13.00 8.99 -2.10
CA GLN A 33 11.61 8.59 -2.20
C GLN A 33 11.26 7.60 -1.09
N ILE A 34 10.03 7.69 -0.57
CA ILE A 34 9.56 6.69 0.38
C ILE A 34 9.55 5.31 -0.27
N SER A 35 10.13 4.34 0.44
CA SER A 35 10.21 2.95 0.01
C SER A 35 9.12 2.11 0.66
N PHE A 36 8.65 1.10 -0.07
CA PHE A 36 7.70 0.10 0.43
C PHE A 36 8.20 -1.29 0.09
N ASP A 37 7.89 -2.25 0.97
CA ASP A 37 7.97 -3.67 0.65
C ASP A 37 6.66 -4.10 -0.01
N TRP A 38 6.78 -4.82 -1.13
CA TRP A 38 5.65 -5.21 -1.98
C TRP A 38 5.47 -6.73 -2.00
N ALA A 39 4.21 -7.16 -1.92
CA ALA A 39 3.80 -8.53 -2.20
C ALA A 39 3.25 -8.62 -3.62
N SER A 40 3.77 -9.54 -4.43
CA SER A 40 3.22 -9.83 -5.76
C SER A 40 1.98 -10.70 -5.66
N ILE A 41 0.88 -10.23 -6.22
CA ILE A 41 -0.40 -10.94 -6.23
C ILE A 41 -0.65 -11.54 -7.61
N GLY A 42 -0.60 -12.88 -7.65
CA GLY A 42 -0.73 -13.70 -8.85
C GLY A 42 -2.13 -14.28 -9.03
N ASP A 43 -2.20 -15.51 -9.54
CA ASP A 43 -3.45 -16.27 -9.74
C ASP A 43 -4.51 -15.48 -10.51
N VAL A 44 -4.09 -14.93 -11.64
CA VAL A 44 -4.90 -14.09 -12.52
C VAL A 44 -6.16 -14.84 -12.97
N GLY A 45 -7.31 -14.19 -12.87
CA GLY A 45 -8.60 -14.78 -13.24
C GLY A 45 -9.15 -15.77 -12.21
N ASN A 46 -8.70 -15.69 -10.96
CA ASN A 46 -9.29 -16.43 -9.85
C ASN A 46 -10.79 -16.11 -9.71
N ALA A 47 -11.59 -17.12 -9.38
CA ALA A 47 -13.01 -16.92 -9.14
C ALA A 47 -13.25 -16.04 -7.91
N ALA A 48 -14.32 -15.25 -7.94
CA ALA A 48 -14.76 -14.48 -6.78
C ALA A 48 -15.27 -15.39 -5.65
N ASP A 49 -15.12 -14.95 -4.40
CA ASP A 49 -15.72 -15.61 -3.25
C ASP A 49 -17.24 -15.41 -3.23
N THR A 50 -17.95 -16.46 -2.83
CA THR A 50 -19.40 -16.47 -2.67
C THR A 50 -19.84 -16.11 -1.25
N LEU A 51 -18.88 -15.94 -0.32
CA LEU A 51 -19.15 -15.51 1.04
C LEU A 51 -19.89 -14.17 1.06
N ALA A 52 -20.99 -14.12 1.82
CA ALA A 52 -21.77 -12.90 2.01
C ALA A 52 -21.15 -12.03 3.10
N MET A 53 -21.14 -10.72 2.88
CA MET A 53 -20.68 -9.71 3.83
C MET A 53 -21.70 -9.54 4.97
N THR A 54 -21.69 -10.44 5.95
CA THR A 54 -22.67 -10.48 7.05
C THR A 54 -22.15 -9.92 8.37
N LYS A 55 -20.82 -9.76 8.52
CA LYS A 55 -20.22 -9.35 9.80
C LYS A 55 -20.42 -7.87 10.09
N CYS A 56 -20.59 -7.56 11.37
CA CYS A 56 -20.68 -6.20 11.89
C CYS A 56 -20.45 -6.24 13.42
N PRO A 57 -19.57 -5.39 13.98
CA PRO A 57 -19.17 -5.43 15.38
C PRO A 57 -20.14 -4.68 16.32
N SER A 58 -21.34 -4.28 15.85
CA SER A 58 -22.30 -3.57 16.68
C SER A 58 -23.74 -3.91 16.34
N THR A 59 -24.65 -3.89 17.30
CA THR A 59 -26.10 -3.99 17.06
C THR A 59 -26.67 -2.82 16.24
N PHE A 60 -25.89 -1.76 16.03
CA PHE A 60 -26.28 -0.58 15.27
C PHE A 60 -25.94 -0.67 13.78
N CYS A 61 -25.05 -1.58 13.35
CA CYS A 61 -24.80 -1.85 11.93
C CYS A 61 -25.45 -3.16 11.48
N THR A 62 -25.56 -3.32 10.16
CA THR A 62 -25.77 -4.63 9.53
C THR A 62 -24.73 -4.86 8.45
N GLY A 63 -24.37 -6.12 8.22
CA GLY A 63 -23.64 -6.49 7.01
C GLY A 63 -24.46 -6.11 5.78
N ASP A 64 -23.80 -5.70 4.69
CA ASP A 64 -24.53 -5.29 3.48
C ASP A 64 -25.06 -6.47 2.65
N GLY A 65 -24.73 -7.71 3.03
CA GLY A 65 -25.23 -8.94 2.41
C GLY A 65 -24.72 -9.17 0.99
N THR A 66 -23.82 -8.31 0.49
CA THR A 66 -23.21 -8.47 -0.83
C THR A 66 -22.23 -9.65 -0.84
N SER A 67 -21.94 -10.20 -2.02
CA SER A 67 -20.99 -11.30 -2.23
C SER A 67 -20.34 -11.13 -3.61
N GLY A 68 -19.38 -12.00 -3.96
CA GLY A 68 -18.71 -11.95 -5.26
C GLY A 68 -17.44 -11.10 -5.26
N TYR A 69 -16.65 -11.14 -4.17
CA TYR A 69 -15.41 -10.35 -4.04
C TYR A 69 -14.15 -11.18 -4.28
N GLY A 70 -13.07 -10.52 -4.68
CA GLY A 70 -11.72 -11.10 -4.79
C GLY A 70 -11.31 -11.56 -6.19
N SER A 71 -12.19 -11.45 -7.19
CA SER A 71 -11.84 -11.80 -8.57
C SER A 71 -11.01 -10.69 -9.20
N VAL A 72 -9.77 -10.99 -9.61
CA VAL A 72 -8.88 -10.03 -10.28
C VAL A 72 -8.23 -10.68 -11.51
N ASP A 73 -8.36 -10.03 -12.66
CA ASP A 73 -7.93 -10.54 -13.98
C ASP A 73 -6.59 -9.98 -14.47
N TYR A 74 -5.82 -9.37 -13.57
CA TYR A 74 -4.43 -8.98 -13.77
C TYR A 74 -3.57 -9.24 -12.53
N ALA A 75 -2.26 -9.32 -12.74
CA ALA A 75 -1.28 -9.35 -11.66
C ALA A 75 -1.02 -7.93 -11.16
N TYR A 76 -0.88 -7.76 -9.86
CA TYR A 76 -0.59 -6.48 -9.22
C TYR A 76 0.30 -6.70 -8.01
N GLU A 77 0.75 -5.62 -7.40
CA GLU A 77 1.47 -5.65 -6.15
C GLU A 77 0.74 -4.82 -5.10
N ILE A 78 0.85 -5.20 -3.85
CA ILE A 78 0.28 -4.48 -2.71
C ILE A 78 1.32 -4.43 -1.60
N THR A 79 1.38 -3.34 -0.84
CA THR A 79 2.38 -3.23 0.23
C THR A 79 2.17 -4.36 1.24
N THR A 80 3.25 -4.94 1.76
CA THR A 80 3.20 -6.04 2.76
C THR A 80 2.66 -5.55 4.11
N THR A 81 2.88 -4.27 4.43
CA THR A 81 2.44 -3.59 5.64
C THR A 81 1.51 -2.40 5.34
N HIS A 82 0.95 -1.79 6.38
CA HIS A 82 0.29 -0.46 6.28
C HIS A 82 1.34 0.62 6.00
N VAL A 83 0.92 1.77 5.47
CA VAL A 83 1.74 2.99 5.41
C VAL A 83 2.07 3.42 6.84
N THR A 84 3.36 3.63 7.11
CA THR A 84 3.85 3.96 8.45
C THR A 84 3.73 5.45 8.78
N ALA A 85 3.81 5.77 10.06
CA ALA A 85 3.85 7.13 10.56
C ALA A 85 5.03 7.92 9.96
N THR A 86 6.20 7.28 9.79
CA THR A 86 7.37 7.92 9.15
C THR A 86 7.09 8.27 7.69
N GLN A 87 6.53 7.32 6.92
CA GLN A 87 6.21 7.55 5.51
C GLN A 87 5.16 8.65 5.33
N TYR A 88 4.16 8.71 6.21
CA TYR A 88 3.15 9.76 6.16
C TYR A 88 3.68 11.12 6.64
N ALA A 89 4.58 11.15 7.64
CA ALA A 89 5.23 12.38 8.08
C ALA A 89 6.11 13.00 6.97
N GLU A 90 6.76 12.17 6.15
CA GLU A 90 7.50 12.63 4.97
C GLU A 90 6.58 13.31 3.96
N PHE A 91 5.45 12.67 3.62
CA PHE A 91 4.41 13.28 2.78
C PHE A 91 3.94 14.64 3.32
N LEU A 92 3.63 14.73 4.62
CA LEU A 92 3.18 15.97 5.24
C LEU A 92 4.25 17.07 5.17
N ASN A 93 5.51 16.73 5.44
CA ASN A 93 6.62 17.69 5.38
C ASN A 93 6.90 18.20 3.95
N THR A 94 6.64 17.38 2.93
CA THR A 94 6.80 17.78 1.54
C THR A 94 5.62 18.63 1.04
N VAL A 95 4.39 18.27 1.40
CA VAL A 95 3.17 18.87 0.85
C VAL A 95 2.66 20.07 1.68
N ASP A 96 2.93 20.08 2.98
CA ASP A 96 2.64 21.22 3.87
C ASP A 96 3.89 21.63 4.66
N PRO A 97 4.95 22.10 3.97
CA PRO A 97 6.23 22.38 4.60
C PRO A 97 6.16 23.51 5.65
N ASP A 98 5.15 24.38 5.55
CA ASP A 98 4.91 25.46 6.51
C ASP A 98 4.04 25.03 7.70
N GLY A 99 3.41 23.85 7.64
CA GLY A 99 2.55 23.33 8.72
C GLY A 99 1.23 24.08 8.87
N THR A 100 0.73 24.65 7.77
CA THR A 100 -0.51 25.46 7.76
C THR A 100 -1.77 24.60 7.77
N ASN A 101 -1.63 23.35 7.37
CA ASN A 101 -2.64 22.34 7.21
C ASN A 101 -3.82 22.80 6.33
N SER A 102 -3.53 23.58 5.28
CA SER A 102 -4.55 24.16 4.39
C SER A 102 -5.41 23.12 3.67
N LEU A 103 -4.86 21.92 3.43
CA LEU A 103 -5.56 20.79 2.81
C LEU A 103 -6.20 19.84 3.84
N GLY A 104 -6.00 20.04 5.14
CA GLY A 104 -6.51 19.15 6.19
C GLY A 104 -5.89 17.75 6.17
N LEU A 105 -4.61 17.65 5.79
CA LEU A 105 -3.88 16.38 5.70
C LEU A 105 -3.48 15.84 7.09
N PHE A 106 -3.31 16.73 8.06
CA PHE A 106 -3.00 16.42 9.43
C PHE A 106 -4.23 16.62 10.32
N ASP A 107 -4.67 15.57 11.00
CA ASP A 107 -5.63 15.69 12.09
C ASP A 107 -4.87 15.93 13.38
N SER A 108 -5.24 16.91 14.21
CA SER A 108 -4.53 17.18 15.47
C SER A 108 -4.45 15.96 16.38
N ARG A 109 -5.40 15.02 16.25
CA ARG A 109 -5.45 13.77 17.00
C ARG A 109 -4.40 12.75 16.56
N MET A 110 -3.77 12.94 15.39
CA MET A 110 -2.54 12.24 15.04
C MET A 110 -1.42 12.45 16.06
N ASP A 111 -1.41 13.61 16.74
CA ASP A 111 -0.42 13.97 17.76
C ASP A 111 -1.01 13.96 19.18
N THR A 112 -2.12 14.67 19.41
CA THR A 112 -2.70 14.77 20.74
C THR A 112 -4.21 14.65 20.72
N PHE A 113 -4.74 13.84 21.64
CA PHE A 113 -6.17 13.77 21.93
C PHE A 113 -6.41 14.06 23.41
N PHE A 114 -7.26 15.05 23.69
CA PHE A 114 -7.69 15.38 25.05
C PHE A 114 -9.14 14.94 25.25
N HIS A 115 -9.37 14.05 26.20
CA HIS A 115 -10.72 13.60 26.51
C HIS A 115 -11.50 14.72 27.26
N PRO A 116 -12.74 15.04 26.85
CA PRO A 116 -13.44 16.27 27.25
C PRO A 116 -13.76 16.38 28.74
N VAL A 117 -13.69 15.28 29.51
CA VAL A 117 -13.96 15.31 30.97
C VAL A 117 -12.72 15.12 31.85
N SER A 118 -11.64 14.54 31.34
CA SER A 118 -10.43 14.29 32.14
C SER A 118 -9.33 15.33 31.90
N PHE A 119 -9.38 16.08 30.79
CA PHE A 119 -8.37 17.06 30.40
C PHE A 119 -6.93 16.50 30.36
N LEU A 120 -6.78 15.18 30.35
CA LEU A 120 -5.51 14.47 30.20
C LEU A 120 -5.41 13.90 28.79
N PRO A 121 -4.19 13.86 28.20
CA PRO A 121 -3.95 13.12 26.96
C PRO A 121 -4.34 11.66 27.13
N LYS A 122 -4.99 11.09 26.11
CA LYS A 122 -5.37 9.67 26.09
C LYS A 122 -4.73 8.97 24.89
N ASP A 123 -3.78 8.09 25.20
CA ASP A 123 -2.92 7.43 24.23
C ASP A 123 -3.68 6.44 23.33
N ALA A 124 -4.79 5.89 23.81
CA ALA A 124 -5.64 5.01 23.00
C ALA A 124 -6.31 5.74 21.82
N PHE A 125 -6.45 7.06 21.89
CA PHE A 125 -7.17 7.85 20.89
C PHE A 125 -6.24 8.70 20.03
N THR A 126 -4.93 8.59 20.20
CA THR A 126 -3.98 9.38 19.42
C THR A 126 -3.30 8.55 18.34
N GLY A 127 -2.83 9.21 17.28
CA GLY A 127 -1.97 8.59 16.26
C GLY A 127 -0.50 8.57 16.69
N ALA A 128 0.36 8.24 15.74
CA ALA A 128 1.80 8.08 15.94
C ALA A 128 2.66 9.27 15.46
N LEU A 129 2.04 10.36 15.01
CA LEU A 129 2.76 11.56 14.53
C LEU A 129 2.90 12.62 15.63
N THR A 130 3.75 13.61 15.39
CA THR A 130 3.87 14.84 16.19
C THR A 130 3.82 16.06 15.29
N PHE A 131 3.35 17.20 15.82
CA PHE A 131 3.39 18.48 15.12
C PHE A 131 4.09 19.55 15.96
N ASP A 132 5.10 20.20 15.37
CA ASP A 132 5.79 21.34 15.97
C ASP A 132 5.87 22.52 14.99
N ALA A 133 5.04 23.53 15.24
CA ALA A 133 5.03 24.76 14.47
C ALA A 133 6.37 25.52 14.53
N GLY A 134 7.17 25.32 15.59
CA GLY A 134 8.48 25.94 15.79
C GLY A 134 9.62 25.27 15.02
N SER A 135 9.41 24.05 14.51
CA SER A 135 10.41 23.34 13.70
C SER A 135 10.63 24.01 12.34
N THR A 136 11.71 23.64 11.65
CA THR A 136 12.06 24.24 10.35
C THR A 136 11.00 23.95 9.28
N VAL A 137 10.94 24.80 8.25
CA VAL A 137 10.11 24.55 7.05
C VAL A 137 10.51 23.20 6.45
N GLY A 138 9.53 22.35 6.17
CA GLY A 138 9.74 20.97 5.71
C GLY A 138 10.11 19.98 6.84
N SER A 139 9.91 20.36 8.11
CA SER A 139 10.17 19.48 9.26
C SER A 139 9.17 19.72 10.39
N LYS A 140 7.95 20.13 10.05
CA LYS A 140 6.86 20.42 11.00
C LYS A 140 6.26 19.17 11.61
N TYR A 141 6.35 18.06 10.88
CA TYR A 141 5.75 16.78 11.25
C TYR A 141 6.84 15.77 11.60
N GLY A 142 6.69 15.11 12.73
CA GLY A 142 7.57 14.04 13.17
C GLY A 142 6.77 12.80 13.58
N THR A 143 7.46 11.86 14.21
CA THR A 143 6.86 10.68 14.83
C THR A 143 7.06 10.72 16.33
N LYS A 144 6.14 10.11 17.07
CA LYS A 144 6.34 9.87 18.50
C LYS A 144 7.49 8.89 18.68
N ALA A 145 8.26 9.08 19.75
CA ALA A 145 9.43 8.26 20.03
C ALA A 145 9.05 6.77 20.13
N GLY A 146 9.67 5.92 19.32
CA GLY A 146 9.40 4.49 19.27
C GLY A 146 8.15 4.11 18.47
N GLN A 147 7.48 5.08 17.82
CA GLN A 147 6.30 4.86 16.99
C GLN A 147 6.53 5.11 15.50
N GLU A 148 7.79 5.12 15.06
CA GLU A 148 8.19 5.43 13.68
C GLU A 148 7.57 4.46 12.67
N SER A 149 7.45 3.18 13.06
CA SER A 149 6.92 2.09 12.23
C SER A 149 5.47 1.73 12.56
N PHE A 150 4.77 2.53 13.36
CA PHE A 150 3.33 2.33 13.59
C PHE A 150 2.56 2.73 12.33
N PRO A 151 1.36 2.17 12.08
CA PRO A 151 0.53 2.62 10.97
C PRO A 151 0.16 4.10 11.15
N ALA A 152 0.16 4.85 10.05
CA ALA A 152 -0.42 6.18 10.04
C ALA A 152 -1.95 6.07 10.20
N THR A 153 -2.47 6.52 11.33
CA THR A 153 -3.92 6.56 11.62
C THR A 153 -4.42 8.01 11.70
N TRP A 154 -5.73 8.19 11.92
CA TRP A 154 -6.41 9.48 11.73
C TRP A 154 -6.30 10.01 10.30
N VAL A 155 -6.14 9.11 9.33
CA VAL A 155 -6.12 9.46 7.91
C VAL A 155 -7.55 9.39 7.36
N SER A 156 -8.01 10.46 6.72
CA SER A 156 -9.27 10.45 5.96
C SER A 156 -9.08 9.81 4.59
N TRP A 157 -10.15 9.35 3.94
CA TRP A 157 -10.02 8.81 2.58
C TRP A 157 -9.46 9.86 1.62
N VAL A 158 -9.90 11.12 1.75
CA VAL A 158 -9.37 12.22 0.91
C VAL A 158 -7.87 12.43 1.13
N SER A 159 -7.40 12.33 2.38
CA SER A 159 -5.96 12.39 2.68
C SER A 159 -5.20 11.20 2.08
N ALA A 160 -5.78 10.01 2.11
CA ALA A 160 -5.22 8.82 1.48
C ALA A 160 -5.13 8.95 -0.06
N ALA A 161 -6.17 9.49 -0.70
CA ALA A 161 -6.17 9.77 -2.14
C ALA A 161 -5.10 10.80 -2.52
N ARG A 162 -4.93 11.87 -1.71
CA ARG A 162 -3.86 12.87 -1.91
C ARG A 162 -2.46 12.28 -1.72
N PHE A 163 -2.29 11.39 -0.76
CA PHE A 163 -1.04 10.65 -0.55
C PHE A 163 -0.70 9.81 -1.79
N VAL A 164 -1.67 9.12 -2.37
CA VAL A 164 -1.49 8.34 -3.61
C VAL A 164 -1.20 9.25 -4.82
N ASN A 165 -1.89 10.38 -4.95
CA ASN A 165 -1.57 11.37 -6.00
C ASN A 165 -0.12 11.86 -5.88
N TRP A 166 0.33 12.20 -4.66
CA TRP A 166 1.70 12.62 -4.39
C TRP A 166 2.72 11.54 -4.78
N LEU A 167 2.45 10.28 -4.44
CA LEU A 167 3.27 9.15 -4.87
C LEU A 167 3.37 9.05 -6.40
N SER A 168 2.23 9.13 -7.08
CA SER A 168 2.16 9.08 -8.54
C SER A 168 2.83 10.27 -9.21
N ASN A 169 2.79 11.44 -8.58
CA ASN A 169 3.36 12.70 -9.09
C ASN A 169 4.86 12.83 -8.79
N GLY A 170 5.52 11.76 -8.36
CA GLY A 170 6.97 11.70 -8.16
C GLY A 170 7.44 12.24 -6.81
N GLN A 171 6.53 12.37 -5.83
CA GLN A 171 6.83 12.70 -4.43
C GLN A 171 7.46 14.08 -4.19
N GLY A 172 7.33 15.00 -5.13
CA GLY A 172 7.77 16.39 -4.95
C GLY A 172 6.69 17.27 -4.32
N ALA A 173 6.98 18.58 -4.22
CA ALA A 173 6.00 19.62 -3.83
C ALA A 173 4.96 19.94 -4.93
N GLY A 174 4.66 18.97 -5.80
CA GLY A 174 3.62 19.08 -6.83
C GLY A 174 2.23 19.08 -6.21
N ASP A 175 1.20 19.28 -7.04
CA ASP A 175 -0.17 19.19 -6.54
C ASP A 175 -0.52 17.75 -6.11
N THR A 176 -1.43 17.66 -5.15
CA THR A 176 -2.00 16.40 -4.66
C THR A 176 -3.48 16.24 -5.02
N GLU A 177 -4.05 17.18 -5.76
CA GLU A 177 -5.48 17.18 -6.11
C GLU A 177 -5.74 16.51 -7.47
N SER A 178 -4.68 16.15 -8.20
CA SER A 178 -4.75 15.48 -9.49
C SER A 178 -3.68 14.39 -9.67
N GLY A 179 -3.92 13.48 -10.63
CA GLY A 179 -3.01 12.40 -10.97
C GLY A 179 -3.75 11.07 -11.06
N VAL A 180 -3.88 10.39 -9.92
CA VAL A 180 -4.62 9.13 -9.79
C VAL A 180 -6.08 9.40 -9.49
N TYR A 181 -6.37 10.25 -8.51
CA TYR A 181 -7.71 10.63 -8.10
C TYR A 181 -7.92 12.13 -8.32
N ASN A 182 -8.81 12.47 -9.25
CA ASN A 182 -9.17 13.84 -9.55
C ASN A 182 -10.44 14.28 -8.77
N ASN A 183 -10.75 15.59 -8.81
CA ASN A 183 -11.94 16.19 -8.19
C ASN A 183 -11.97 16.10 -6.66
N LEU A 184 -10.84 16.33 -6.01
CA LEU A 184 -10.73 16.46 -4.55
C LEU A 184 -10.91 17.93 -4.10
N PRO A 185 -11.45 18.18 -2.88
CA PRO A 185 -12.05 17.23 -1.96
C PRO A 185 -13.46 16.80 -2.42
N VAL A 186 -13.83 15.57 -2.09
CA VAL A 186 -15.16 15.00 -2.38
C VAL A 186 -16.16 15.49 -1.32
N THR A 187 -17.28 16.09 -1.73
CA THR A 187 -18.37 16.43 -0.79
C THR A 187 -19.31 15.24 -0.57
N VAL A 188 -20.19 15.33 0.43
CA VAL A 188 -21.15 14.26 0.76
C VAL A 188 -22.12 13.89 -0.36
N SER A 189 -22.27 14.75 -1.37
CA SER A 189 -23.15 14.51 -2.53
C SER A 189 -22.40 14.09 -3.79
N ASP A 190 -21.07 14.15 -3.77
CA ASP A 190 -20.27 13.82 -4.94
C ASP A 190 -20.06 12.31 -5.03
N PRO A 191 -20.06 11.73 -6.24
CA PRO A 191 -19.62 10.36 -6.40
C PRO A 191 -18.16 10.24 -5.95
N MET A 192 -17.83 9.12 -5.32
CA MET A 192 -16.44 8.84 -4.95
C MET A 192 -15.58 8.75 -6.22
N PRO A 193 -14.43 9.44 -6.26
CA PRO A 193 -13.51 9.36 -7.39
C PRO A 193 -13.04 7.93 -7.62
N THR A 194 -12.93 7.57 -8.89
CA THR A 194 -12.24 6.35 -9.31
C THR A 194 -10.87 6.74 -9.84
N ARG A 195 -9.92 5.79 -9.83
CA ARG A 195 -8.58 6.05 -10.35
C ARG A 195 -8.63 6.38 -11.84
N GLU A 196 -7.81 7.32 -12.31
CA GLU A 196 -7.69 7.65 -13.72
C GLU A 196 -7.12 6.46 -14.51
N PRO A 197 -7.57 6.24 -15.76
CA PRO A 197 -7.04 5.18 -16.61
C PRO A 197 -5.52 5.26 -16.76
N GLY A 198 -4.83 4.13 -16.58
CA GLY A 198 -3.37 4.06 -16.67
C GLY A 198 -2.63 4.42 -15.37
N SER A 199 -3.35 4.72 -14.28
CA SER A 199 -2.75 4.89 -12.95
C SER A 199 -1.98 3.63 -12.54
N THR A 200 -0.71 3.78 -12.18
CA THR A 200 0.17 2.66 -11.84
C THR A 200 0.27 2.40 -10.35
N ILE A 201 -0.13 3.36 -9.49
CA ILE A 201 -0.17 3.25 -8.03
C ILE A 201 -1.50 3.82 -7.54
N PHE A 202 -2.15 3.14 -6.59
CA PHE A 202 -3.55 3.39 -6.24
C PHE A 202 -3.90 2.87 -4.84
N LEU A 203 -5.05 3.29 -4.30
CA LEU A 203 -5.70 2.54 -3.21
C LEU A 203 -6.27 1.25 -3.80
N PRO A 204 -6.11 0.10 -3.12
CA PRO A 204 -6.66 -1.16 -3.61
C PRO A 204 -8.19 -1.10 -3.67
N THR A 205 -8.79 -1.75 -4.67
CA THR A 205 -10.21 -2.05 -4.69
C THR A 205 -10.58 -3.07 -3.61
N ASP A 206 -11.89 -3.24 -3.38
CA ASP A 206 -12.45 -4.36 -2.63
C ASP A 206 -11.88 -5.69 -3.13
N ASP A 207 -11.89 -5.95 -4.44
CA ASP A 207 -11.40 -7.21 -5.01
C ASP A 207 -9.88 -7.39 -4.85
N GLU A 208 -9.09 -6.33 -5.08
CA GLU A 208 -7.64 -6.36 -4.92
C GLU A 208 -7.23 -6.58 -3.45
N PHE A 209 -7.85 -5.89 -2.50
CA PHE A 209 -7.54 -6.13 -1.09
C PHE A 209 -8.02 -7.52 -0.66
N TYR A 210 -9.23 -7.91 -1.03
CA TYR A 210 -9.84 -9.19 -0.61
C TYR A 210 -9.04 -10.39 -1.11
N LYS A 211 -8.59 -10.37 -2.36
CA LYS A 211 -7.72 -11.41 -2.91
C LYS A 211 -6.40 -11.48 -2.16
N ALA A 212 -5.72 -10.35 -1.99
CA ALA A 212 -4.42 -10.31 -1.33
C ALA A 212 -4.47 -10.74 0.15
N ALA A 213 -5.58 -10.42 0.82
CA ALA A 213 -5.79 -10.75 2.22
C ALA A 213 -6.21 -12.22 2.42
N TYR A 214 -7.10 -12.75 1.58
CA TYR A 214 -7.85 -13.97 1.92
C TYR A 214 -7.75 -15.10 0.89
N TYR A 215 -7.31 -14.84 -0.34
CA TYR A 215 -7.19 -15.90 -1.35
C TYR A 215 -6.00 -16.81 -1.07
N ASN A 216 -6.20 -18.11 -1.24
CA ASN A 216 -5.18 -19.12 -1.11
C ASN A 216 -5.32 -20.16 -2.26
N PRO A 217 -4.39 -20.20 -3.24
CA PRO A 217 -4.42 -21.10 -4.38
C PRO A 217 -4.30 -22.58 -3.99
N THR A 218 -3.78 -22.89 -2.80
CA THR A 218 -3.58 -24.27 -2.33
C THR A 218 -4.88 -24.94 -1.85
N LEU A 219 -5.94 -24.16 -1.61
CA LEU A 219 -7.23 -24.67 -1.18
C LEU A 219 -7.93 -25.48 -2.28
N ASN A 220 -8.94 -26.26 -1.88
CA ASN A 220 -9.80 -27.03 -2.78
C ASN A 220 -9.03 -27.94 -3.76
N GLY A 221 -7.94 -28.55 -3.29
CA GLY A 221 -7.09 -29.42 -4.10
C GLY A 221 -6.28 -28.67 -5.16
N GLY A 222 -5.93 -27.40 -4.90
CA GLY A 222 -5.19 -26.55 -5.84
C GLY A 222 -6.08 -25.75 -6.79
N ALA A 223 -7.40 -25.80 -6.63
CA ALA A 223 -8.34 -24.98 -7.41
C ALA A 223 -8.45 -23.54 -6.87
N GLY A 224 -7.83 -23.26 -5.73
CA GLY A 224 -7.94 -21.99 -5.04
C GLY A 224 -9.23 -21.82 -4.25
N GLY A 225 -9.24 -20.80 -3.40
CA GLY A 225 -10.37 -20.47 -2.54
C GLY A 225 -9.97 -19.35 -1.58
N TYR A 226 -10.88 -18.99 -0.69
CA TYR A 226 -10.66 -17.91 0.28
C TYR A 226 -10.81 -18.43 1.70
N THR A 227 -10.08 -17.80 2.63
CA THR A 227 -10.21 -18.02 4.07
C THR A 227 -10.97 -16.86 4.73
N GLU A 228 -11.62 -17.12 5.86
CA GLU A 228 -12.33 -16.05 6.59
C GLU A 228 -11.38 -14.96 7.12
N TYR A 229 -10.15 -15.31 7.46
CA TYR A 229 -9.11 -14.39 7.91
C TYR A 229 -7.84 -14.66 7.10
N GLY A 230 -6.93 -13.70 7.02
CA GLY A 230 -5.68 -13.89 6.30
C GLY A 230 -4.83 -15.03 6.86
N VAL A 231 -4.94 -15.26 8.17
CA VAL A 231 -4.23 -16.33 8.88
C VAL A 231 -4.98 -17.67 8.94
N GLY A 232 -6.15 -17.78 8.29
CA GLY A 232 -6.94 -19.01 8.24
C GLY A 232 -8.44 -18.80 8.47
N ASN A 233 -9.18 -19.87 8.78
CA ASN A 233 -10.64 -19.80 8.93
C ASN A 233 -11.12 -19.56 10.37
N ALA A 234 -10.26 -19.77 11.37
CA ALA A 234 -10.58 -19.49 12.75
C ALA A 234 -10.28 -18.02 13.07
N ALA A 235 -11.06 -17.43 13.98
CA ALA A 235 -10.77 -16.09 14.49
C ALA A 235 -9.32 -16.04 15.01
N PRO A 236 -8.53 -15.00 14.66
CA PRO A 236 -7.12 -14.96 15.07
C PRO A 236 -6.99 -14.88 16.60
N VAL A 237 -5.87 -15.32 17.15
CA VAL A 237 -5.62 -15.28 18.60
C VAL A 237 -5.20 -13.86 19.00
N VAL A 238 -5.84 -13.33 20.06
CA VAL A 238 -5.47 -12.05 20.68
C VAL A 238 -4.33 -12.27 21.65
N GLU A 239 -3.12 -11.89 21.26
CA GLU A 239 -1.91 -11.96 22.07
C GLU A 239 -0.89 -10.89 21.66
N GLY A 240 0.13 -10.68 22.49
CA GLY A 240 1.17 -9.69 22.21
C GLY A 240 2.13 -10.14 21.11
N PRO A 241 2.71 -9.19 20.35
CA PRO A 241 3.69 -9.52 19.32
C PRO A 241 4.96 -10.18 19.91
N SER A 242 5.61 -11.10 19.22
CA SER A 242 5.33 -11.47 17.82
C SER A 242 4.14 -12.42 17.60
N GLY A 243 3.55 -12.95 18.67
CA GLY A 243 2.48 -13.95 18.59
C GLY A 243 2.87 -15.22 17.83
N GLY A 244 1.88 -16.09 17.61
CA GLY A 244 1.94 -17.25 16.73
C GLY A 244 1.54 -16.95 15.27
N THR A 245 1.40 -18.01 14.47
CA THR A 245 1.05 -17.92 13.04
C THR A 245 -0.39 -17.50 12.77
N THR A 246 -1.23 -17.47 13.81
CA THR A 246 -2.67 -17.17 13.71
C THR A 246 -3.06 -15.99 14.57
N SER A 247 -2.14 -15.05 14.80
CA SER A 247 -2.32 -13.98 15.79
C SER A 247 -2.49 -12.64 15.11
N ALA A 248 -3.28 -11.75 15.71
CA ALA A 248 -3.50 -10.40 15.18
C ALA A 248 -3.77 -9.40 16.32
N ASN A 249 -3.51 -8.12 16.06
CA ASN A 249 -3.80 -7.04 17.00
C ASN A 249 -5.26 -6.57 16.85
N TYR A 250 -6.18 -7.14 17.61
CA TYR A 250 -7.57 -6.71 17.68
C TYR A 250 -8.16 -6.99 19.07
N ALA A 251 -9.33 -6.44 19.38
CA ALA A 251 -9.94 -6.58 20.70
C ALA A 251 -10.59 -7.98 20.87
N GLN A 252 -10.40 -8.66 21.99
CA GLN A 252 -11.15 -9.87 22.26
C GLN A 252 -12.51 -9.50 22.88
N THR A 253 -13.58 -9.70 22.11
CA THR A 253 -14.93 -9.30 22.54
C THR A 253 -15.53 -10.20 23.61
N ASP A 254 -16.25 -9.60 24.56
CA ASP A 254 -17.09 -10.31 25.53
C ASP A 254 -18.53 -10.56 25.02
N GLY A 255 -18.84 -10.13 23.78
CA GLY A 255 -20.15 -10.22 23.16
C GLY A 255 -21.05 -9.00 23.40
N VAL A 256 -20.52 -7.91 23.96
CA VAL A 256 -21.20 -6.61 24.09
C VAL A 256 -20.60 -5.59 23.12
N ASP A 257 -21.44 -4.69 22.60
CA ASP A 257 -21.02 -3.64 21.68
C ASP A 257 -20.05 -2.65 22.34
N GLY A 258 -18.84 -2.56 21.78
CA GLY A 258 -17.85 -1.53 22.09
C GLY A 258 -16.79 -1.95 23.12
N PRO A 259 -15.80 -1.09 23.38
CA PRO A 259 -14.57 -1.47 24.10
C PRO A 259 -14.79 -1.76 25.59
N ASN A 260 -16.00 -1.53 26.10
CA ASN A 260 -16.35 -1.73 27.50
C ASN A 260 -16.72 -3.21 27.75
N GLY A 261 -15.73 -4.00 28.16
CA GLY A 261 -15.90 -5.44 28.40
C GLY A 261 -14.94 -6.28 27.57
N ASP A 262 -14.52 -5.73 26.42
CA ASP A 262 -13.47 -6.29 25.58
C ASP A 262 -12.13 -6.37 26.32
N THR A 263 -11.35 -7.38 25.99
CA THR A 263 -10.02 -7.62 26.55
C THR A 263 -8.91 -7.37 25.54
N TYR A 264 -7.81 -6.77 26.01
CA TYR A 264 -6.70 -6.31 25.19
C TYR A 264 -5.39 -6.96 25.64
N TRP A 265 -4.52 -7.31 24.70
CA TRP A 265 -3.28 -8.02 25.04
C TRP A 265 -2.29 -7.16 25.82
N GLN A 266 -2.33 -5.82 25.65
CA GLN A 266 -1.37 -4.89 26.24
C GLN A 266 -1.36 -4.98 27.78
N ASN A 267 -2.53 -5.19 28.38
CA ASN A 267 -2.72 -5.28 29.83
C ASN A 267 -3.38 -6.60 30.28
N GLY A 268 -3.79 -7.46 29.34
CA GLY A 268 -4.54 -8.69 29.63
C GLY A 268 -5.91 -8.43 30.27
N GLY A 269 -6.45 -7.23 30.10
CA GLY A 269 -7.62 -6.73 30.81
C GLY A 269 -8.49 -5.82 29.96
N ALA A 270 -9.39 -5.09 30.63
CA ALA A 270 -10.32 -4.17 29.97
C ALA A 270 -9.58 -3.03 29.24
N PHE A 271 -10.29 -2.37 28.33
CA PHE A 271 -9.82 -1.17 27.65
C PHE A 271 -9.22 -0.13 28.62
N ASP A 272 -8.04 0.37 28.29
CA ASP A 272 -7.31 1.38 29.05
C ASP A 272 -6.98 2.55 28.12
N ASP A 273 -7.62 3.70 28.37
CA ASP A 273 -7.48 4.86 27.50
C ASP A 273 -6.11 5.56 27.63
N ASP A 274 -5.29 5.16 28.61
CA ASP A 274 -3.92 5.62 28.79
C ASP A 274 -2.88 4.72 28.09
N LEU A 275 -3.30 3.67 27.36
CA LEU A 275 -2.39 2.78 26.63
C LEU A 275 -2.44 2.98 25.11
N VAL A 276 -1.30 2.82 24.47
CA VAL A 276 -1.20 2.69 23.01
C VAL A 276 -1.60 1.28 22.61
N HIS A 277 -2.71 1.15 21.87
CA HIS A 277 -3.21 -0.15 21.41
C HIS A 277 -2.79 -0.54 19.99
N LEU A 278 -2.22 0.39 19.23
CA LEU A 278 -1.57 0.07 17.96
C LEU A 278 -0.27 -0.71 18.20
N THR A 279 0.21 -1.38 17.15
CA THR A 279 1.52 -2.03 17.12
C THR A 279 2.33 -1.53 15.92
N PRO A 280 3.68 -1.57 15.97
CA PRO A 280 4.47 -1.42 14.76
C PRO A 280 3.98 -2.39 13.68
N VAL A 281 3.94 -1.94 12.42
CA VAL A 281 3.52 -2.81 11.32
C VAL A 281 4.42 -4.03 11.20
N GLY A 282 3.85 -5.19 10.86
CA GLY A 282 4.60 -6.44 10.75
C GLY A 282 5.09 -7.04 12.08
N SER A 283 4.65 -6.52 13.23
CA SER A 283 5.06 -7.03 14.54
C SER A 283 4.66 -8.50 14.74
N TYR A 284 3.55 -8.94 14.14
CA TYR A 284 3.13 -10.35 14.13
C TYR A 284 3.82 -11.10 12.99
N SER A 285 5.15 -11.23 13.09
CA SER A 285 6.03 -11.60 11.97
C SER A 285 5.78 -12.98 11.35
N SER A 286 5.07 -13.87 12.06
CA SER A 286 4.70 -15.21 11.56
C SER A 286 3.24 -15.31 11.10
N ALA A 287 2.43 -14.26 11.31
CA ALA A 287 1.03 -14.19 10.95
C ALA A 287 0.87 -13.37 9.66
N THR A 288 0.80 -14.07 8.54
CA THR A 288 0.68 -13.44 7.22
C THR A 288 -0.45 -14.07 6.43
N SER A 289 -1.01 -13.30 5.48
CA SER A 289 -1.84 -13.88 4.43
C SER A 289 -1.03 -14.85 3.56
N HIS A 290 -1.70 -15.61 2.69
CA HIS A 290 -1.01 -16.46 1.72
C HIS A 290 0.05 -15.71 0.90
N TYR A 291 -0.23 -14.46 0.54
CA TYR A 291 0.67 -13.60 -0.23
C TYR A 291 1.67 -12.81 0.64
N GLY A 292 1.77 -13.11 1.94
CA GLY A 292 2.78 -12.50 2.81
C GLY A 292 2.39 -11.12 3.36
N LEU A 293 1.10 -10.75 3.37
CA LEU A 293 0.68 -9.48 3.97
C LEU A 293 0.56 -9.62 5.49
N TYR A 294 1.12 -8.66 6.21
CA TYR A 294 0.95 -8.50 7.66
C TYR A 294 -0.29 -7.69 7.99
N ASP A 295 -0.82 -7.85 9.21
CA ASP A 295 -1.85 -6.95 9.77
C ASP A 295 -3.09 -6.80 8.86
N VAL A 296 -3.52 -7.89 8.20
CA VAL A 296 -4.72 -7.90 7.34
C VAL A 296 -6.01 -8.13 8.11
N ASP A 297 -5.94 -8.55 9.38
CA ASP A 297 -7.09 -8.81 10.25
C ASP A 297 -7.09 -7.95 11.54
N GLY A 298 -6.26 -6.90 11.62
CA GLY A 298 -6.15 -6.07 12.81
C GLY A 298 -5.20 -4.89 12.64
N ASN A 299 -4.78 -4.33 13.77
CA ASN A 299 -3.97 -3.12 13.92
C ASN A 299 -4.73 -1.87 13.43
N SER A 300 -4.95 -1.70 12.13
CA SER A 300 -5.73 -0.59 11.59
C SER A 300 -6.52 -1.01 10.35
N TYR A 301 -7.70 -0.43 10.17
CA TYR A 301 -8.48 -0.58 8.95
C TYR A 301 -7.81 0.14 7.80
N GLN A 302 -7.97 -0.40 6.60
CA GLN A 302 -7.41 0.13 5.37
C GLN A 302 -8.51 0.75 4.52
N TRP A 303 -8.31 1.99 4.08
CA TRP A 303 -9.14 2.61 3.07
C TRP A 303 -9.01 1.89 1.73
N LEU A 304 -10.15 1.62 1.09
CA LEU A 304 -10.24 1.05 -0.24
C LEU A 304 -10.82 2.08 -1.22
N GLU A 305 -10.62 1.85 -2.51
CA GLU A 305 -11.15 2.73 -3.56
C GLU A 305 -12.68 2.69 -3.66
N ASN A 306 -13.27 1.51 -3.43
CA ASN A 306 -14.71 1.33 -3.56
C ASN A 306 -15.50 2.14 -2.53
N SER A 307 -16.71 2.50 -2.92
CA SER A 307 -17.71 3.07 -2.05
C SER A 307 -18.92 2.15 -1.92
N ARG A 308 -19.78 2.45 -0.95
CA ARG A 308 -21.13 1.90 -0.88
C ARG A 308 -22.08 2.86 -0.17
N PRO A 309 -23.40 2.63 -0.29
CA PRO A 309 -24.38 3.46 0.41
C PRO A 309 -24.14 3.45 1.92
N ASN A 310 -24.17 4.63 2.51
CA ASN A 310 -24.15 4.82 3.95
C ASN A 310 -25.39 4.16 4.56
N GLN A 311 -25.18 3.35 5.61
CA GLN A 311 -26.25 2.62 6.30
C GLN A 311 -27.34 3.55 6.88
N PHE A 312 -26.97 4.81 7.20
CA PHE A 312 -27.90 5.80 7.77
C PHE A 312 -28.47 6.78 6.74
N ASN A 313 -27.88 6.85 5.55
CA ASN A 313 -28.32 7.71 4.46
C ASN A 313 -27.97 7.06 3.13
N THR A 314 -28.86 6.23 2.60
CA THR A 314 -28.62 5.47 1.36
C THR A 314 -28.52 6.33 0.11
N ALA A 315 -28.81 7.63 0.19
CA ALA A 315 -28.56 8.60 -0.88
C ALA A 315 -27.11 9.11 -0.92
N GLN A 316 -26.29 8.71 0.04
CA GLN A 316 -24.88 9.07 0.15
C GLN A 316 -24.03 7.80 0.06
N ASP A 317 -23.05 7.81 -0.85
CA ASP A 317 -21.99 6.81 -0.86
C ASP A 317 -20.82 7.26 0.02
N LEU A 318 -20.25 6.31 0.76
CA LEU A 318 -19.06 6.53 1.58
C LEU A 318 -17.96 5.53 1.20
N PRO A 319 -16.69 5.92 1.38
CA PRO A 319 -15.56 5.03 1.13
C PRO A 319 -15.63 3.81 2.04
N VAL A 320 -15.22 2.67 1.48
CA VAL A 320 -15.13 1.40 2.18
C VAL A 320 -13.80 1.30 2.91
N PHE A 321 -13.83 0.68 4.08
CA PHE A 321 -12.65 0.18 4.75
C PHE A 321 -12.78 -1.30 5.13
N ARG A 322 -11.64 -1.99 5.25
CA ARG A 322 -11.53 -3.42 5.62
C ARG A 322 -10.27 -3.70 6.43
N GLY A 323 -10.15 -4.94 6.90
CA GLY A 323 -8.90 -5.50 7.43
C GLY A 323 -8.76 -5.51 8.95
N GLY A 324 -9.85 -5.27 9.69
CA GLY A 324 -9.82 -5.23 11.15
C GLY A 324 -9.13 -4.00 11.74
N SER A 325 -9.22 -3.84 13.06
CA SER A 325 -8.46 -2.83 13.80
C SER A 325 -8.16 -3.33 15.20
N TRP A 326 -7.26 -2.63 15.91
CA TRP A 326 -7.02 -2.91 17.32
C TRP A 326 -8.28 -2.76 18.19
N PHE A 327 -9.26 -1.98 17.75
CA PHE A 327 -10.42 -1.55 18.55
C PHE A 327 -11.60 -2.52 18.50
N ASN A 328 -11.81 -3.21 17.38
CA ASN A 328 -12.98 -4.07 17.19
C ASN A 328 -12.60 -5.55 17.33
N GLY A 329 -13.60 -6.35 17.72
CA GLY A 329 -13.52 -7.80 17.73
C GLY A 329 -13.47 -8.47 16.35
N ALA A 330 -13.50 -9.81 16.35
CA ALA A 330 -13.49 -10.63 15.14
C ALA A 330 -14.66 -10.34 14.18
N ASP A 331 -15.79 -9.82 14.70
CA ASP A 331 -16.95 -9.36 13.91
C ASP A 331 -16.70 -8.03 13.18
N GLY A 332 -15.62 -7.33 13.53
CA GLY A 332 -15.11 -6.16 12.83
C GLY A 332 -13.96 -6.49 11.89
N SER A 333 -13.69 -7.76 11.59
CA SER A 333 -12.53 -8.21 10.81
C SER A 333 -12.86 -9.40 9.90
N GLY A 334 -11.90 -9.77 9.05
CA GLY A 334 -12.01 -10.90 8.13
C GLY A 334 -12.77 -10.61 6.83
N ALA A 335 -12.88 -11.66 6.01
CA ALA A 335 -13.43 -11.69 4.68
C ALA A 335 -14.90 -11.29 4.66
N ALA A 336 -15.72 -11.76 5.60
CA ALA A 336 -17.13 -11.37 5.68
C ALA A 336 -17.36 -9.94 6.20
N TYR A 337 -16.30 -9.19 6.55
CA TYR A 337 -16.40 -7.82 7.03
C TYR A 337 -16.07 -6.78 5.94
N ARG A 338 -16.99 -5.84 5.78
CA ARG A 338 -16.89 -4.67 4.91
C ARG A 338 -17.74 -3.56 5.50
N ASN A 339 -17.21 -2.35 5.64
CA ASN A 339 -18.02 -1.26 6.15
C ASN A 339 -17.59 0.11 5.62
N THR A 340 -18.43 1.10 5.87
CA THR A 340 -18.17 2.53 5.71
C THR A 340 -18.16 3.19 7.07
N GLN A 341 -17.71 4.44 7.16
CA GLN A 341 -17.73 5.15 8.43
C GLN A 341 -19.12 5.26 9.05
N PHE A 342 -19.16 5.08 10.36
CA PHE A 342 -20.37 4.84 11.13
C PHE A 342 -20.87 6.13 11.81
N PHE A 343 -21.26 7.14 11.03
CA PHE A 343 -21.87 8.36 11.57
C PHE A 343 -23.01 8.87 10.69
N ALA A 344 -24.06 9.40 11.33
CA ALA A 344 -25.30 9.87 10.69
C ALA A 344 -25.10 11.00 9.65
N ALA A 345 -23.93 11.65 9.64
CA ALA A 345 -23.51 12.63 8.64
C ALA A 345 -22.04 12.42 8.26
N GLY A 346 -21.70 11.19 7.83
CA GLY A 346 -20.34 10.84 7.39
C GLY A 346 -19.85 11.75 6.26
N SER A 347 -18.55 12.00 6.20
CA SER A 347 -17.88 12.69 5.09
C SER A 347 -16.62 11.90 4.74
N SER A 348 -16.22 11.89 3.47
CA SER A 348 -14.94 11.31 3.01
C SER A 348 -13.72 11.99 3.66
N SER A 349 -13.92 13.17 4.26
CA SER A 349 -12.93 13.94 5.02
C SER A 349 -12.82 13.55 6.49
N LEU A 350 -13.66 12.64 6.99
CA LEU A 350 -13.59 12.16 8.36
C LEU A 350 -12.51 11.10 8.51
N SER A 351 -11.86 11.09 9.67
CA SER A 351 -10.80 10.17 10.05
C SER A 351 -11.09 9.53 11.41
N SER A 352 -10.38 8.44 11.73
CA SER A 352 -10.47 7.76 13.03
C SER A 352 -9.10 7.26 13.49
N ASN A 353 -8.93 7.01 14.79
CA ASN A 353 -7.72 6.44 15.43
C ASN A 353 -7.33 5.04 14.93
N TYR A 354 -8.16 4.44 14.08
CA TYR A 354 -7.95 3.12 13.49
C TYR A 354 -8.14 3.09 11.96
N HIS A 355 -8.24 4.23 11.28
CA HIS A 355 -8.23 4.26 9.80
C HIS A 355 -6.84 4.65 9.30
N GLY A 356 -6.21 3.75 8.54
CA GLY A 356 -4.93 3.94 7.89
C GLY A 356 -4.97 3.67 6.38
N ILE A 357 -3.79 3.49 5.79
CA ILE A 357 -3.61 3.37 4.35
C ILE A 357 -2.81 2.10 4.03
N ARG A 358 -3.27 1.37 3.01
CA ARG A 358 -2.50 0.39 2.26
C ARG A 358 -2.61 0.76 0.79
N ILE A 359 -1.53 0.63 0.04
CA ILE A 359 -1.50 1.01 -1.37
C ILE A 359 -1.16 -0.22 -2.22
N ALA A 360 -1.67 -0.20 -3.44
CA ALA A 360 -1.39 -1.19 -4.46
C ALA A 360 -0.81 -0.49 -5.70
N ARG A 361 -0.15 -1.27 -6.55
CA ARG A 361 0.39 -0.82 -7.83
C ARG A 361 0.22 -1.91 -8.88
N LEU A 362 0.18 -1.53 -10.15
CA LEU A 362 0.28 -2.51 -11.23
C LEU A 362 1.58 -3.30 -11.05
N ALA A 363 1.53 -4.60 -11.29
CA ALA A 363 2.72 -5.44 -11.16
C ALA A 363 3.81 -4.84 -12.04
N GLN A 364 4.97 -4.59 -11.44
CA GLN A 364 6.13 -4.24 -12.23
C GLN A 364 6.46 -5.48 -13.07
N VAL A 365 6.19 -5.39 -14.38
CA VAL A 365 6.86 -6.26 -15.34
C VAL A 365 8.31 -5.83 -15.22
N GLU A 366 9.13 -6.61 -14.51
CA GLU A 366 10.57 -6.38 -14.49
C GLU A 366 11.05 -6.54 -15.93
N VAL A 367 11.23 -5.40 -16.60
CA VAL A 367 11.66 -5.35 -17.99
C VAL A 367 13.18 -5.39 -17.96
N LEU A 368 13.77 -6.50 -18.37
CA LEU A 368 15.21 -6.57 -18.50
C LEU A 368 15.61 -5.91 -19.82
N ALA A 369 16.16 -4.69 -19.76
CA ALA A 369 16.56 -3.97 -20.95
C ALA A 369 17.58 -4.80 -21.76
N GLY A 370 17.26 -5.07 -23.03
CA GLY A 370 18.08 -5.92 -23.89
C GLY A 370 17.64 -7.38 -23.99
N ASP A 371 16.69 -7.84 -23.16
CA ASP A 371 16.04 -9.16 -23.25
C ASP A 371 14.90 -9.09 -24.29
N PHE A 372 15.30 -9.04 -25.56
CA PHE A 372 14.40 -8.83 -26.70
C PHE A 372 13.61 -10.08 -27.11
N ASN A 373 13.86 -11.25 -26.51
CA ASN A 373 13.01 -12.42 -26.68
C ASN A 373 12.10 -12.69 -25.45
N ASN A 374 12.28 -11.92 -24.36
CA ASN A 374 11.55 -11.99 -23.11
C ASN A 374 11.65 -13.37 -22.43
N ASP A 375 12.84 -13.96 -22.42
CA ASP A 375 13.13 -15.22 -21.72
C ASP A 375 13.72 -15.01 -20.31
N GLY A 376 13.89 -13.75 -19.90
CA GLY A 376 14.38 -13.33 -18.60
C GLY A 376 15.91 -13.26 -18.52
N ILE A 377 16.64 -13.48 -19.62
CA ILE A 377 18.10 -13.42 -19.70
C ILE A 377 18.48 -12.55 -20.88
N VAL A 378 19.49 -11.69 -20.74
CA VAL A 378 20.08 -10.99 -21.89
C VAL A 378 21.24 -11.81 -22.44
N ASP A 379 21.02 -12.52 -23.55
CA ASP A 379 22.04 -13.35 -24.18
C ASP A 379 22.11 -13.20 -25.71
N ALA A 380 22.75 -14.15 -26.39
CA ALA A 380 22.94 -14.11 -27.84
C ALA A 380 21.64 -14.31 -28.64
N ALA A 381 20.59 -14.88 -28.03
CA ALA A 381 19.27 -15.01 -28.61
C ALA A 381 18.63 -13.64 -28.80
N ASP A 382 18.82 -12.71 -27.86
CA ASP A 382 18.30 -11.34 -27.97
C ASP A 382 18.96 -10.53 -29.05
N TYR A 383 20.27 -10.73 -29.26
CA TYR A 383 20.97 -10.14 -30.39
C TYR A 383 20.33 -10.57 -31.71
N THR A 384 19.89 -11.82 -31.79
CA THR A 384 19.21 -12.35 -32.98
C THR A 384 17.83 -11.70 -33.14
N ALA A 385 17.06 -11.56 -32.05
CA ALA A 385 15.79 -10.85 -32.06
C ALA A 385 15.95 -9.38 -32.50
N TRP A 386 16.93 -8.65 -31.96
CA TRP A 386 17.25 -7.29 -32.37
C TRP A 386 17.62 -7.20 -33.84
N ARG A 387 18.57 -8.04 -34.29
CA ARG A 387 19.09 -7.99 -35.65
C ARG A 387 18.00 -8.27 -36.68
N ASP A 388 17.13 -9.24 -36.40
CA ASP A 388 16.06 -9.63 -37.30
C ASP A 388 14.95 -8.55 -37.39
N ASN A 389 14.89 -7.64 -36.41
CA ASN A 389 13.98 -6.49 -36.38
C ASN A 389 14.66 -5.14 -36.65
N PHE A 390 15.90 -5.11 -37.16
CA PHE A 390 16.61 -3.86 -37.45
C PHE A 390 15.83 -2.98 -38.47
N ASN A 391 15.70 -1.68 -38.17
CA ASN A 391 14.84 -0.70 -38.85
C ASN A 391 13.32 -0.93 -38.73
N ALA A 392 12.86 -1.86 -37.90
CA ALA A 392 11.44 -2.00 -37.62
C ALA A 392 10.90 -0.80 -36.79
N PRO A 393 9.59 -0.52 -36.84
CA PRO A 393 8.97 0.53 -36.02
C PRO A 393 9.14 0.29 -34.52
N ALA A 394 8.94 1.36 -33.74
CA ALA A 394 8.93 1.28 -32.27
C ALA A 394 7.89 0.27 -31.76
N GLY A 395 8.25 -0.46 -30.70
CA GLY A 395 7.39 -1.47 -30.09
C GLY A 395 7.42 -2.84 -30.78
N THR A 396 8.32 -3.06 -31.73
CA THR A 396 8.48 -4.37 -32.39
C THR A 396 9.20 -5.38 -31.49
N LEU A 397 10.19 -4.93 -30.69
CA LEU A 397 10.91 -5.78 -29.75
C LEU A 397 10.21 -5.80 -28.38
N PRO A 398 9.99 -6.97 -27.77
CA PRO A 398 9.77 -7.11 -26.34
C PRO A 398 10.83 -6.35 -25.54
N ASN A 399 10.48 -5.84 -24.37
CA ASN A 399 11.41 -5.23 -23.41
C ASN A 399 12.30 -4.10 -23.97
N ASP A 400 11.87 -3.42 -25.03
CA ASP A 400 12.55 -2.24 -25.57
C ASP A 400 12.28 -1.01 -24.70
N THR A 401 13.23 -0.72 -23.81
CA THR A 401 13.20 0.46 -22.93
C THR A 401 13.76 1.72 -23.59
N VAL A 402 14.36 1.60 -24.78
CA VAL A 402 14.95 2.74 -25.51
C VAL A 402 13.89 3.41 -26.39
N GLY A 403 13.01 2.61 -26.99
CA GLY A 403 11.96 3.06 -27.90
C GLY A 403 12.49 3.61 -29.24
N GLY A 404 11.58 4.11 -30.07
CA GLY A 404 11.91 4.58 -31.41
C GLY A 404 12.15 3.44 -32.41
N VAL A 405 12.67 3.77 -33.59
CA VAL A 405 12.97 2.76 -34.63
C VAL A 405 14.09 1.85 -34.14
N ILE A 406 13.91 0.54 -34.29
CA ILE A 406 14.86 -0.46 -33.82
C ILE A 406 16.22 -0.27 -34.51
N GLY A 407 17.26 0.03 -33.72
CA GLY A 407 18.56 0.37 -34.26
C GLY A 407 19.65 0.37 -33.20
N GLN A 408 20.57 1.34 -33.30
CA GLN A 408 21.78 1.40 -32.46
C GLN A 408 21.45 1.52 -30.97
N GLY A 409 20.40 2.27 -30.61
CA GLY A 409 20.02 2.44 -29.20
C GLY A 409 19.66 1.12 -28.51
N GLN A 410 18.87 0.27 -29.18
CA GLN A 410 18.54 -1.07 -28.69
C GLN A 410 19.78 -1.99 -28.64
N TYR A 411 20.67 -1.88 -29.62
CA TYR A 411 21.94 -2.64 -29.58
C TYR A 411 22.79 -2.24 -28.37
N ASP A 412 22.91 -0.94 -28.09
CA ASP A 412 23.67 -0.44 -26.94
C ASP A 412 23.04 -0.91 -25.62
N ALA A 413 21.70 -0.96 -25.54
CA ALA A 413 20.99 -1.51 -24.39
C ALA A 413 21.26 -3.01 -24.18
N TRP A 414 21.28 -3.80 -25.26
CA TRP A 414 21.67 -5.22 -25.20
C TRP A 414 23.13 -5.39 -24.75
N VAL A 415 24.07 -4.62 -25.32
CA VAL A 415 25.49 -4.68 -24.92
C VAL A 415 25.66 -4.33 -23.45
N ALA A 416 24.97 -3.30 -22.96
CA ALA A 416 25.08 -2.83 -21.59
C ALA A 416 24.58 -3.86 -20.56
N ASN A 417 23.64 -4.72 -20.96
CA ASN A 417 22.99 -5.68 -20.07
C ASN A 417 23.34 -7.14 -20.38
N PHE A 418 24.23 -7.42 -21.34
CA PHE A 418 24.58 -8.80 -21.71
C PHE A 418 25.04 -9.64 -20.52
N GLY A 419 24.39 -10.77 -20.31
CA GLY A 419 24.58 -11.67 -19.17
C GLY A 419 23.77 -11.32 -17.92
N ALA A 420 22.99 -10.23 -17.93
CA ALA A 420 22.01 -9.96 -16.90
C ALA A 420 20.87 -10.97 -16.96
N MET A 421 20.24 -11.23 -15.82
CA MET A 421 19.12 -12.14 -15.68
C MET A 421 18.15 -11.59 -14.66
N LEU A 422 16.85 -11.74 -14.93
CA LEU A 422 15.83 -11.47 -13.93
C LEU A 422 15.94 -12.51 -12.81
N PRO A 423 15.62 -12.14 -11.56
CA PRO A 423 15.47 -13.11 -10.49
C PRO A 423 14.44 -14.17 -10.92
N ALA A 424 14.79 -15.44 -10.81
CA ALA A 424 13.82 -16.51 -11.05
C ALA A 424 12.63 -16.31 -10.10
N ALA A 425 11.41 -16.28 -10.65
CA ALA A 425 10.21 -16.24 -9.83
C ALA A 425 10.26 -17.39 -8.81
N SER A 426 10.25 -17.07 -7.52
CA SER A 426 10.22 -18.09 -6.47
C SER A 426 8.86 -18.78 -6.50
N VAL A 427 8.75 -19.88 -7.22
CA VAL A 427 7.62 -20.79 -7.05
C VAL A 427 7.81 -21.41 -5.67
N ALA A 428 6.94 -21.08 -4.72
CA ALA A 428 6.86 -21.81 -3.46
C ALA A 428 6.54 -23.27 -3.80
N ILE A 429 7.57 -24.10 -3.86
CA ILE A 429 7.41 -25.54 -3.99
C ILE A 429 6.75 -25.98 -2.69
N PRO A 430 5.54 -26.58 -2.70
CA PRO A 430 4.96 -27.14 -1.49
C PRO A 430 5.97 -28.10 -0.90
N GLU A 431 6.45 -27.84 0.31
CA GLU A 431 7.39 -28.75 0.95
C GLU A 431 6.73 -30.14 0.96
N PRO A 432 7.40 -31.19 0.43
CA PRO A 432 6.84 -32.52 0.47
C PRO A 432 6.68 -32.90 1.93
N THR A 433 5.44 -32.88 2.42
CA THR A 433 5.01 -33.30 3.76
C THR A 433 6.03 -34.24 4.42
N SER A 434 6.92 -33.64 5.22
CA SER A 434 8.01 -34.32 5.94
C SER A 434 7.50 -35.42 6.89
N GLY A 435 6.17 -35.49 7.09
CA GLY A 435 5.48 -36.56 7.81
C GLY A 435 5.59 -37.96 7.19
N PHE A 436 5.74 -38.10 5.86
CA PHE A 436 5.82 -39.44 5.25
C PHE A 436 7.15 -40.15 5.51
N LEU A 437 8.26 -39.41 5.68
CA LEU A 437 9.57 -40.01 6.01
C LEU A 437 9.66 -40.44 7.48
N VAL A 438 8.97 -39.74 8.38
CA VAL A 438 8.92 -40.10 9.81
C VAL A 438 7.99 -41.30 10.06
N ALA A 439 6.88 -41.41 9.33
CA ALA A 439 5.99 -42.58 9.42
C ALA A 439 6.65 -43.87 8.87
N GLY A 440 7.45 -43.77 7.81
CA GLY A 440 8.20 -44.91 7.26
C GLY A 440 9.27 -45.47 8.21
N LEU A 441 9.93 -44.60 8.98
CA LEU A 441 10.95 -44.99 9.98
C LEU A 441 10.35 -45.66 11.22
N LEU A 442 9.14 -45.26 11.64
CA LEU A 442 8.46 -45.86 12.80
C LEU A 442 7.85 -47.23 12.49
N VAL A 443 7.36 -47.47 11.27
CA VAL A 443 6.88 -48.80 10.85
C VAL A 443 8.04 -49.78 10.63
N GLY A 444 9.19 -49.30 10.16
CA GLY A 444 10.40 -50.13 9.98
C GLY A 444 11.03 -50.61 11.29
N LEU A 445 10.91 -49.83 12.37
CA LEU A 445 11.44 -50.21 13.69
C LEU A 445 10.48 -51.13 14.47
N GLY A 446 9.16 -51.01 14.28
CA GLY A 446 8.18 -51.89 14.94
C GLY A 446 8.10 -53.32 14.40
N LEU A 447 8.57 -53.57 13.17
CA LEU A 447 8.57 -54.91 12.56
C LEU A 447 9.82 -55.75 12.90
N ARG A 448 10.83 -55.16 13.55
CA ARG A 448 12.07 -55.84 13.91
C ARG A 448 12.01 -56.61 15.24
N ASP A 449 11.05 -56.29 16.11
CA ASP A 449 10.92 -56.88 17.46
C ASP A 449 9.91 -58.04 17.58
N ARG A 450 9.32 -58.52 16.48
CA ARG A 450 8.37 -59.67 16.50
C ARG A 450 8.91 -60.98 15.94
N ARG A 451 10.24 -61.16 15.94
CA ARG A 451 10.89 -62.46 15.64
C ARG A 451 11.93 -62.82 16.69
N ALA A 452 11.51 -62.98 17.93
CA ALA A 452 12.16 -63.83 18.93
C ALA A 452 11.12 -64.15 20.02
N GLU A 453 11.10 -65.43 20.41
CA GLU A 453 10.19 -66.12 21.36
C GLU A 453 8.87 -66.66 20.80
#